data_AF-A0A420W6B6-F1
#
_entry.id   AF-A0A420W6B6-F1
#
_cell.length_a   1.000
_cell.length_b   1.000
_cell.length_c   1.000
_cell.angle_alpha   90.00
_cell.angle_beta   90.00
_cell.angle_gamma   90.00
#
_symmetry.space_group_name_H-M   'P 1'
#
loop_
_entity.id
_entity.type
_entity.pdbx_description
1 polymer ?
#
loop_
_entity_poly.entity_id
_entity_poly.type
_entity_poly.pdbx_seq_one_letter_code
_entity_poly.pdbx_strand_id
1 'polypeptide(L)'
;MELWVRVKEGEKSQKIQGSLKKIFEQIKENYNQSPQILAFNGTKRERRRFKRELRQAGKDLLKAAENYLNWYRRCKRFANN
;
A
#
# COMPACT_ATOMS: atom_id res chain seq x y z
N MET A 1 0.18 -9.05 5.89
CA MET A 1 0.51 -7.67 6.31
C MET A 1 -0.71 -6.99 6.94
N GLU A 2 -0.48 -6.08 7.86
CA GLU A 2 -1.47 -5.20 8.50
C GLU A 2 -1.00 -3.75 8.34
N LEU A 3 -1.93 -2.85 8.05
CA LEU A 3 -1.68 -1.43 7.86
C LEU A 3 -2.77 -0.62 8.57
N TRP A 4 -2.35 0.33 9.39
CA TRP A 4 -3.22 1.27 10.07
C TRP A 4 -3.08 2.64 9.43
N VAL A 5 -4.20 3.20 9.00
CA VAL A 5 -4.27 4.51 8.34
C VAL A 5 -5.33 5.41 8.97
N ARG A 6 -5.21 6.70 8.71
CA ARG A 6 -6.18 7.73 9.10
C ARG A 6 -6.29 8.76 7.99
N VAL A 7 -7.51 9.11 7.57
CA VAL A 7 -7.71 10.05 6.45
C VAL A 7 -7.48 11.49 6.91
N LYS A 8 -8.04 11.88 8.05
CA LYS A 8 -7.84 13.21 8.65
C LYS A 8 -7.57 13.13 10.15
N GLU A 9 -6.88 14.14 10.66
CA GLU A 9 -6.66 14.28 12.09
C GLU A 9 -7.99 14.36 12.85
N GLY A 10 -8.13 13.58 13.93
CA GLY A 10 -9.39 13.43 14.67
C GLY A 10 -10.31 12.30 14.19
N GLU A 11 -10.08 11.71 13.00
CA GLU A 11 -10.86 10.56 12.55
C GLU A 11 -10.38 9.23 13.13
N LYS A 12 -11.29 8.25 13.22
CA LYS A 12 -10.98 6.88 13.64
C LYS A 12 -9.96 6.25 12.69
N SER A 13 -8.94 5.63 13.27
CA SER A 13 -7.98 4.83 12.50
C SER A 13 -8.66 3.62 11.88
N GLN A 14 -8.32 3.32 10.64
CA GLN A 14 -8.82 2.15 9.92
C GLN A 14 -7.71 1.12 9.76
N LYS A 15 -8.03 -0.14 10.04
CA LYS A 15 -7.14 -1.28 9.85
C LYS A 15 -7.41 -1.93 8.49
N ILE A 16 -6.35 -2.10 7.70
CA ILE A 16 -6.34 -2.80 6.42
C ILE A 16 -5.45 -4.03 6.56
N GLN A 17 -5.97 -5.22 6.24
CA GLN A 17 -5.25 -6.48 6.44
C GLN A 17 -5.31 -7.38 5.20
N GLY A 18 -4.17 -7.96 4.84
CA GLY A 18 -4.06 -8.87 3.71
C GLY A 18 -2.63 -9.02 3.20
N SER A 19 -2.49 -9.58 2.00
CA SER A 19 -1.22 -9.51 1.26
C SER A 19 -0.92 -8.06 0.89
N LEU A 20 0.36 -7.74 0.64
CA LEU A 20 0.76 -6.39 0.20
C LEU A 20 -0.03 -5.91 -1.02
N LYS A 21 -0.33 -6.82 -1.97
CA LYS A 21 -1.16 -6.53 -3.14
C LYS A 21 -2.58 -6.13 -2.74
N LYS A 22 -3.24 -6.95 -1.90
CA LYS A 22 -4.62 -6.69 -1.46
C LYS A 22 -4.74 -5.37 -0.69
N ILE A 23 -3.74 -5.05 0.15
CA ILE A 23 -3.69 -3.77 0.87
C ILE A 23 -3.64 -2.60 -0.13
N PHE A 24 -2.78 -2.67 -1.15
CA PHE A 24 -2.69 -1.61 -2.14
C PHE A 24 -3.91 -1.51 -3.06
N GLU A 25 -4.58 -2.62 -3.37
CA GLU A 25 -5.87 -2.61 -4.06
C GLU A 25 -6.94 -1.88 -3.22
N GLN A 26 -7.08 -2.26 -1.95
CA GLN A 26 -8.01 -1.61 -1.02
C GLN A 26 -7.69 -0.13 -0.80
N ILE A 27 -6.42 0.27 -0.84
CA ILE A 27 -6.04 1.69 -0.76
C ILE A 27 -6.58 2.48 -1.96
N LYS A 28 -6.46 1.94 -3.18
CA LYS A 28 -6.94 2.61 -4.39
C LYS A 28 -8.46 2.63 -4.49
N GLU A 29 -9.14 1.63 -3.93
CA GLU A 29 -10.59 1.52 -3.94
C GLU A 29 -11.26 2.43 -2.90
N ASN A 30 -10.67 2.55 -1.70
CA ASN A 30 -11.34 3.17 -0.55
C ASN A 30 -10.93 4.63 -0.28
N TYR A 31 -9.87 5.15 -0.91
CA TYR A 31 -9.37 6.49 -0.61
C TYR A 31 -9.13 7.31 -1.87
N ASN A 32 -9.64 8.55 -1.87
CA ASN A 32 -9.39 9.55 -2.91
C ASN A 32 -8.21 10.48 -2.58
N GLN A 33 -7.80 10.51 -1.32
CA GLN A 33 -6.65 11.28 -0.83
C GLN A 33 -5.71 10.35 -0.08
N SER A 34 -4.41 10.62 -0.12
CA SER A 34 -3.41 9.77 0.54
C SER A 34 -3.61 9.82 2.06
N PRO A 35 -4.05 8.72 2.70
CA PRO A 35 -4.26 8.74 4.14
C PRO A 35 -2.92 8.71 4.87
N GLN A 36 -2.90 9.23 6.09
CA GLN A 36 -1.76 9.18 6.98
C GLN A 36 -1.51 7.74 7.43
N ILE A 37 -0.27 7.27 7.31
CA ILE A 37 0.16 5.97 7.80
C ILE A 37 0.47 6.10 9.29
N LEU A 38 -0.20 5.31 10.13
CA LEU A 38 0.02 5.28 11.58
C LEU A 38 0.98 4.16 11.97
N ALA A 39 0.70 2.95 11.49
CA ALA A 39 1.50 1.77 11.80
C ALA A 39 1.36 0.73 10.68
N PHE A 40 2.37 -0.12 10.50
CA PHE A 40 2.25 -1.29 9.63
C PHE A 40 3.11 -2.44 10.14
N ASN A 41 2.60 -3.66 9.98
CA ASN A 41 3.31 -4.88 10.31
C ASN A 41 3.15 -5.94 9.22
N GLY A 42 4.07 -6.88 9.14
CA GLY A 42 4.08 -7.93 8.12
C GLY A 42 5.43 -8.62 8.04
N THR A 43 5.58 -9.51 7.07
CA THR A 43 6.84 -10.21 6.86
C THR A 43 7.98 -9.25 6.50
N LYS A 44 9.24 -9.64 6.76
CA LYS A 44 10.42 -8.84 6.41
C LYS A 44 10.42 -8.42 4.93
N ARG A 45 9.99 -9.30 4.04
CA ARG A 45 9.89 -9.05 2.59
C ARG A 45 8.83 -8.02 2.25
N GLU A 46 7.61 -8.17 2.79
CA GLU A 46 6.52 -7.21 2.57
C GLU A 46 6.88 -5.82 3.09
N ARG A 47 7.41 -5.72 4.32
CA ARG A 47 7.80 -4.43 4.91
C ARG A 47 8.88 -3.72 4.10
N ARG A 48 9.88 -4.46 3.59
CA ARG A 48 10.93 -3.89 2.73
C ARG A 48 10.35 -3.37 1.42
N ARG A 49 9.45 -4.13 0.79
CA ARG A 49 8.80 -3.73 -0.46
C ARG A 49 7.93 -2.50 -0.23
N PHE A 50 7.07 -2.50 0.78
CA PHE A 50 6.22 -1.37 1.16
C PHE A 50 7.05 -0.09 1.40
N LYS A 51 8.09 -0.15 2.23
CA LYS A 51 9.00 0.99 2.47
C LYS A 51 9.70 1.49 1.20
N ARG A 52 9.93 0.63 0.21
CA ARG A 52 10.55 1.04 -1.06
C ARG A 52 9.57 1.83 -1.92
N GLU A 53 8.35 1.32 -2.08
CA GLU A 53 7.30 2.01 -2.85
C GLU A 53 6.98 3.38 -2.23
N LEU A 54 6.87 3.45 -0.90
CA LEU A 54 6.69 4.73 -0.21
C LEU A 54 7.82 5.71 -0.43
N ARG A 55 9.08 5.26 -0.40
CA ARG A 55 10.23 6.14 -0.69
C ARG A 55 10.19 6.68 -2.12
N GLN A 56 9.87 5.82 -3.08
CA GLN A 56 9.74 6.22 -4.49
C GLN A 56 8.55 7.17 -4.73
N ALA A 57 7.51 7.04 -3.92
CA ALA A 57 6.32 7.88 -3.99
C ALA A 57 6.38 9.16 -3.13
N GLY A 58 7.50 9.46 -2.46
CA GLY A 58 7.59 10.63 -1.60
C GLY A 58 6.68 10.56 -0.36
N LYS A 59 6.46 9.34 0.17
CA LYS A 59 5.51 9.01 1.25
C LYS A 59 4.02 9.15 0.90
N ASP A 60 3.67 9.41 -0.36
CA ASP A 60 2.29 9.32 -0.84
C ASP A 60 1.87 7.84 -0.97
N LEU A 61 0.85 7.45 -0.21
CA LEU A 61 0.38 6.07 -0.13
C LEU A 61 -0.42 5.65 -1.37
N LEU A 62 -1.20 6.58 -1.97
CA LEU A 62 -1.96 6.30 -3.19
C LEU A 62 -1.02 6.08 -4.37
N LYS A 63 -0.01 6.93 -4.50
CA LYS A 63 1.02 6.80 -5.53
C LYS A 63 1.88 5.55 -5.31
N ALA A 64 2.21 5.21 -4.06
CA ALA A 64 2.89 3.95 -3.75
C ALA A 64 2.06 2.72 -4.14
N ALA A 65 0.75 2.74 -3.88
CA ALA A 65 -0.16 1.67 -4.27
C ALA A 65 -0.19 1.50 -5.78
N GLU A 66 -0.32 2.59 -6.52
CA GLU A 66 -0.33 2.60 -7.98
C GLU A 66 0.97 2.04 -8.58
N ASN A 67 2.12 2.52 -8.11
CA ASN A 67 3.44 2.02 -8.54
C ASN A 67 3.57 0.51 -8.33
N TYR A 68 3.19 0.03 -7.15
CA TYR A 68 3.26 -1.38 -6.82
C TYR A 68 2.35 -2.22 -7.73
N LEU A 69 1.10 -1.82 -7.90
CA LEU A 69 0.12 -2.58 -8.70
C LEU A 69 0.52 -2.61 -10.18
N ASN A 70 1.05 -1.51 -10.71
CA ASN A 70 1.60 -1.45 -12.07
C ASN A 70 2.78 -2.40 -12.24
N TRP A 71 3.72 -2.42 -11.29
CA TRP A 71 4.82 -3.40 -11.28
C TRP A 71 4.30 -4.84 -11.19
N TYR A 72 3.36 -5.11 -10.29
CA TYR A 72 2.82 -6.45 -10.06
C TYR A 72 2.15 -7.00 -11.33
N ARG A 73 1.35 -6.17 -12.02
CA ARG A 73 0.72 -6.51 -13.31
C ARG A 73 1.78 -6.80 -14.39
N ARG A 74 2.84 -6.00 -14.48
CA ARG A 74 3.96 -6.24 -15.41
C ARG A 74 4.65 -7.58 -15.13
N CYS A 75 4.97 -7.87 -13.88
CA CYS A 75 5.61 -9.15 -13.52
C CYS A 75 4.71 -10.35 -13.83
N LYS A 76 3.40 -10.27 -13.57
CA LYS A 76 2.47 -11.35 -13.91
C LYS A 76 2.40 -11.58 -15.41
N ARG A 77 2.45 -10.52 -16.22
CA ARG A 77 2.50 -10.62 -17.69
C ARG A 77 3.74 -11.39 -18.16
N PHE A 78 4.89 -11.19 -17.53
CA PHE A 78 6.12 -11.92 -17.87
C PHE A 78 6.19 -13.34 -17.31
N ALA A 79 5.38 -13.68 -16.31
CA ALA A 79 5.33 -15.03 -15.74
C ALA A 79 4.35 -15.97 -16.48
N ASN A 80 3.50 -15.41 -17.34
CA ASN A 80 2.48 -16.14 -18.11
C ASN A 80 2.79 -16.18 -19.62
N ASN A 81 3.96 -15.70 -20.04
CA ASN A 81 4.52 -15.85 -21.39
C ASN A 81 5.69 -16.84 -21.33
#